data_AF-A0A7D8YA94-F1
#
_entry.id   AF-A0A7D8YA94-F1
#
_cell.length_a   1.000
_cell.length_b   1.000
_cell.length_c   1.000
_cell.angle_alpha   90.00
_cell.angle_beta   90.00
_cell.angle_gamma   90.00
#
_symmetry.space_group_name_H-M   'P 1'
#
loop_
_entity.id
_entity.type
_entity.pdbx_description
1 polymer ?
#
loop_
_entity_poly.entity_id
_entity_poly.type
_entity_poly.pdbx_seq_one_letter_code
_entity_poly.pdbx_strand_id
1 'polypeptide(L)'
;MSAERQQLDRLQEQLNRLQRTVRLAIEQTLAQWSGKSFGSLDANRAMATTIHDVLEGHGLRVRCPECGHAAILRCGARPGLPDGVFVFDHVIAGRRTFHGGGTTLPDLRLTAKPPRRRRDKTPPPEA
;
A
#
# COMPACT_ATOMS: atom_id res chain seq x y z
N MET A 1 -30.99 14.50 -21.52
CA MET A 1 -30.46 14.03 -20.22
C MET A 1 -31.14 14.82 -19.12
N SER A 2 -31.62 14.18 -18.04
CA SER A 2 -32.34 14.86 -16.97
C SER A 2 -31.40 15.72 -16.11
N ALA A 3 -31.96 16.70 -15.38
CA ALA A 3 -31.19 17.60 -14.52
C ALA A 3 -30.48 16.87 -13.37
N GLU A 4 -31.11 15.84 -12.82
CA GLU A 4 -30.57 14.99 -11.75
C GLU A 4 -29.33 14.22 -12.23
N ARG A 5 -29.36 13.73 -13.47
CA ARG A 5 -28.20 13.06 -14.06
C ARG A 5 -26.99 14.01 -14.17
N GLN A 6 -27.23 15.26 -14.59
CA GLN A 6 -26.16 16.26 -14.67
C GLN A 6 -25.59 16.63 -13.29
N GLN A 7 -26.43 16.66 -12.24
CA GLN A 7 -25.96 16.89 -10.86
C GLN A 7 -25.07 15.73 -10.37
N LEU A 8 -25.45 14.48 -10.64
CA LEU A 8 -24.63 13.32 -10.30
C LEU A 8 -23.29 13.31 -11.03
N ASP A 9 -23.30 13.62 -12.33
CA ASP A 9 -22.06 13.69 -13.12
C ASP A 9 -21.10 14.75 -12.55
N ARG A 10 -21.61 15.94 -12.15
CA ARG A 10 -20.81 16.98 -11.48
C ARG A 10 -20.26 16.53 -10.12
N LEU A 11 -21.09 15.85 -9.32
CA LEU A 11 -20.63 15.29 -8.04
C LEU A 11 -19.51 14.27 -8.25
N GLN A 12 -19.65 13.39 -9.25
CA GLN A 12 -18.62 12.41 -9.59
C GLN A 12 -17.30 13.09 -9.99
N GLU A 13 -17.35 14.15 -10.80
CA GLU A 13 -16.17 14.93 -11.14
C GLU A 13 -15.51 15.57 -9.92
N GLN A 14 -16.30 16.14 -9.00
CA GLN A 14 -15.80 16.73 -7.76
C GLN A 14 -15.11 15.68 -6.89
N LEU A 15 -15.74 14.51 -6.72
CA LEU A 15 -15.17 13.39 -5.97
C LEU A 15 -13.85 12.89 -6.58
N ASN A 16 -13.79 12.76 -7.91
CA ASN A 16 -12.59 12.35 -8.61
C ASN A 16 -11.43 13.36 -8.40
N ARG A 17 -11.72 14.66 -8.42
CA ARG A 17 -10.73 15.70 -8.15
C ARG A 17 -10.21 15.61 -6.71
N LEU A 18 -11.09 15.45 -5.72
CA LEU A 18 -10.70 15.30 -4.32
C LEU A 18 -9.84 14.06 -4.10
N GLN A 19 -10.23 12.91 -4.65
CA GLN A 19 -9.45 11.67 -4.56
C GLN A 19 -8.05 11.82 -5.18
N ARG A 20 -7.95 12.51 -6.34
CA ARG A 20 -6.66 12.81 -6.97
C ARG A 20 -5.80 13.69 -6.07
N THR A 21 -6.36 14.75 -5.49
CA THR A 21 -5.64 15.65 -4.58
C THR A 21 -5.12 14.90 -3.35
N VAL A 22 -5.96 14.07 -2.73
CA VAL A 22 -5.55 13.22 -1.59
C VAL A 22 -4.39 12.32 -1.97
N ARG A 23 -4.50 11.63 -3.11
CA ARG A 23 -3.43 10.74 -3.58
C ARG A 23 -2.10 11.47 -3.78
N LEU A 24 -2.13 12.64 -4.43
CA LEU A 24 -0.92 13.45 -4.67
C LEU A 24 -0.29 13.94 -3.36
N ALA A 25 -1.10 14.32 -2.37
CA ALA A 25 -0.61 14.75 -1.07
C ALA A 25 0.10 13.59 -0.33
N ILE A 26 -0.44 12.38 -0.41
CA ILE A 26 0.20 11.17 0.13
C ILE A 26 1.51 10.90 -0.59
N GLU A 27 1.51 10.86 -1.93
CA GLU A 27 2.72 10.61 -2.74
C GLU A 27 3.83 11.62 -2.41
N GLN A 28 3.50 12.92 -2.33
CA GLN A 28 4.45 13.97 -1.99
C GLN A 28 5.04 13.79 -0.59
N THR A 29 4.21 13.46 0.40
CA THR A 29 4.65 13.26 1.80
C THR A 29 5.58 12.05 1.90
N LEU A 30 5.22 10.92 1.27
CA LEU A 30 6.04 9.71 1.29
C LEU A 30 7.37 9.91 0.57
N ALA A 31 7.39 10.65 -0.54
CA ALA A 31 8.62 10.96 -1.26
C ALA A 31 9.63 11.72 -0.39
N GLN A 32 9.18 12.65 0.46
CA GLN A 32 10.04 13.40 1.40
C GLN A 32 10.65 12.53 2.50
N TRP A 33 10.13 11.32 2.71
CA TRP A 33 10.61 10.39 3.73
C TRP A 33 11.49 9.27 3.16
N SER A 34 11.59 9.16 1.84
CA SER A 34 12.49 8.20 1.20
C SER A 34 13.93 8.39 1.70
N GLY A 35 14.61 7.27 1.96
CA GLY A 35 15.96 7.25 2.50
C GLY A 35 16.07 7.45 4.02
N LYS A 36 14.96 7.69 4.75
CA LYS A 36 15.00 7.86 6.22
C LYS A 36 14.90 6.53 6.96
N SER A 37 15.64 6.40 8.06
CA SER A 37 15.29 5.52 9.19
C SER A 37 14.71 6.38 10.31
N PHE A 38 13.82 5.81 11.13
CA PHE A 38 13.18 6.48 12.25
C PHE A 38 13.87 6.16 13.60
N GLY A 39 15.09 5.61 13.55
CA GLY A 39 16.01 5.52 14.69
C GLY A 39 15.83 4.32 15.62
N SER A 40 14.85 3.47 15.37
CA SER A 40 14.71 2.15 16.02
C SER A 40 13.79 1.23 15.22
N LEU A 41 13.87 -0.07 15.48
CA LEU A 41 12.96 -1.06 14.91
C LEU A 41 11.49 -0.72 15.21
N ASP A 42 11.18 -0.32 16.44
CA ASP A 42 9.81 -0.01 16.84
C ASP A 42 9.29 1.27 16.19
N ALA A 43 10.15 2.30 16.05
CA ALA A 43 9.79 3.51 15.31
C ALA A 43 9.56 3.22 13.82
N ASN A 44 10.41 2.40 13.19
CA ASN A 44 10.24 1.98 11.80
C ASN A 44 8.97 1.14 11.59
N ARG A 45 8.63 0.26 12.54
CA ARG A 45 7.38 -0.52 12.53
C ARG A 45 6.15 0.35 12.70
N ALA A 46 6.18 1.31 13.63
CA ALA A 46 5.11 2.26 13.84
C ALA A 46 4.86 3.05 12.56
N MET A 47 5.92 3.60 11.94
CA MET A 47 5.81 4.33 10.68
C MET A 47 5.25 3.46 9.55
N ALA A 48 5.75 2.24 9.36
CA ALA A 48 5.23 1.34 8.33
C ALA A 48 3.74 1.02 8.53
N THR A 49 3.31 0.86 9.78
CA THR A 49 1.90 0.65 10.15
C THR A 49 1.06 1.89 9.85
N THR A 50 1.50 3.08 10.25
CA THR A 50 0.78 4.34 9.95
C THR A 50 0.65 4.58 8.45
N ILE A 51 1.71 4.33 7.67
CA ILE A 51 1.64 4.40 6.20
C ILE A 51 0.60 3.40 5.68
N HIS A 52 0.61 2.16 6.19
CA HIS A 52 -0.38 1.16 5.79
C HIS A 52 -1.82 1.63 6.06
N ASP A 53 -2.10 2.16 7.25
CA ASP A 53 -3.43 2.57 7.66
C ASP A 53 -3.96 3.74 6.81
N VAL A 54 -3.11 4.73 6.52
CA VAL A 54 -3.45 5.84 5.61
C VAL A 54 -3.78 5.30 4.21
N LEU A 55 -2.94 4.40 3.67
CA LEU A 55 -3.19 3.84 2.34
C LEU A 55 -4.44 2.95 2.31
N GLU A 56 -4.68 2.15 3.36
CA GLU A 56 -5.85 1.29 3.49
C GLU A 56 -7.15 2.11 3.49
N GLY A 57 -7.18 3.23 4.21
CA GLY A 57 -8.33 4.15 4.27
C GLY A 57 -8.68 4.78 2.92
N HIS A 58 -7.72 4.87 2.00
CA HIS A 58 -7.92 5.43 0.65
C HIS A 58 -7.95 4.36 -0.45
N GLY A 59 -8.02 3.07 -0.11
CA GLY A 59 -8.06 2.00 -1.12
C GLY A 59 -6.79 1.88 -1.94
N LEU A 60 -5.63 2.18 -1.33
CA LEU A 60 -4.31 2.19 -1.95
C LEU A 60 -3.41 1.10 -1.37
N ARG A 61 -2.36 0.77 -2.12
CA ARG A 61 -1.24 -0.10 -1.74
C ARG A 61 0.06 0.51 -2.25
N VAL A 62 1.20 0.04 -1.74
CA VAL A 62 2.48 0.32 -2.37
C VAL A 62 2.73 -0.66 -3.52
N ARG A 63 3.35 -0.20 -4.61
CA ARG A 63 3.79 -1.04 -5.71
C ARG A 63 5.19 -1.56 -5.36
N CYS A 64 5.34 -2.88 -5.30
CA CYS A 64 6.64 -3.50 -5.11
C CYS A 64 7.56 -3.16 -6.30
N PRO A 65 8.78 -2.65 -6.07
CA PRO A 65 9.70 -2.30 -7.15
C PRO A 65 10.25 -3.54 -7.88
N GLU A 66 10.36 -4.68 -7.20
CA GLU A 66 10.92 -5.91 -7.76
C GLU A 66 9.94 -6.65 -8.67
N CYS A 67 8.68 -6.82 -8.26
CA CYS A 67 7.70 -7.63 -9.00
C CYS A 67 6.48 -6.83 -9.51
N GLY A 68 6.39 -5.54 -9.23
CA GLY A 68 5.30 -4.68 -9.67
C GLY A 68 3.94 -4.92 -8.99
N HIS A 69 3.81 -5.92 -8.12
CA HIS A 69 2.55 -6.25 -7.45
C HIS A 69 2.21 -5.24 -6.34
N ALA A 70 0.91 -5.11 -6.07
CA ALA A 70 0.44 -4.37 -4.90
C ALA A 70 0.86 -5.09 -3.61
N ALA A 71 1.48 -4.36 -2.69
CA ALA A 71 2.05 -4.87 -1.46
C ALA A 71 1.69 -3.98 -0.27
N ILE A 72 1.88 -4.53 0.93
CA ILE A 72 1.87 -3.81 2.20
C ILE A 72 3.32 -3.59 2.60
N LEU A 73 3.68 -2.35 2.91
CA LEU A 73 4.99 -2.05 3.48
C LEU A 73 5.00 -2.52 4.95
N ARG A 74 6.06 -3.22 5.35
CA ARG A 74 6.30 -3.62 6.74
C ARG A 74 7.73 -3.32 7.13
N CYS A 75 7.99 -3.23 8.43
CA CYS A 75 9.35 -3.31 8.97
C CYS A 75 9.50 -4.55 9.86
N GLY A 76 10.55 -5.34 9.61
CA GLY A 76 10.85 -6.57 10.33
C GLY A 76 12.25 -6.55 10.96
N ALA A 77 12.44 -7.30 12.04
CA ALA A 77 13.76 -7.49 12.63
C ALA A 77 14.64 -8.33 11.68
N ARG A 78 15.94 -8.06 11.66
CA ARG A 78 16.93 -8.86 10.92
C ARG A 78 18.24 -8.91 11.71
N PRO A 79 18.90 -10.08 11.85
CA PRO A 79 20.15 -10.19 12.57
C PRO A 79 21.20 -9.19 12.06
N GLY A 80 21.86 -8.48 12.98
CA GLY A 80 22.85 -7.46 12.66
C GLY A 80 22.30 -6.10 12.26
N LEU A 81 20.97 -5.91 12.19
CA LEU A 81 20.33 -4.65 11.82
C LEU A 81 19.40 -4.17 12.94
N PRO A 82 19.87 -3.27 13.84
CA PRO A 82 19.12 -2.87 15.04
C PRO A 82 17.80 -2.14 14.72
N ASP A 83 17.78 -1.43 13.60
CA ASP A 83 16.61 -0.66 13.12
C ASP A 83 15.63 -1.52 12.29
N GLY A 84 15.96 -2.78 12.03
CA GLY A 84 15.21 -3.65 11.15
C GLY A 84 15.35 -3.30 9.67
N VAL A 85 14.46 -3.90 8.88
CA VAL A 85 14.41 -3.74 7.43
C VAL A 85 13.00 -3.55 6.92
N PHE A 86 12.84 -2.65 5.96
CA PHE A 86 11.60 -2.44 5.23
C PHE A 86 11.42 -3.50 4.14
N VAL A 87 10.26 -4.13 4.13
CA VAL A 87 9.89 -5.19 3.19
C VAL A 87 8.51 -4.94 2.60
N PHE A 88 8.34 -5.34 1.35
CA PHE A 88 7.08 -5.37 0.63
C PHE A 88 6.45 -6.75 0.81
N ASP A 89 5.38 -6.83 1.61
CA ASP A 89 4.60 -8.04 1.86
C ASP A 89 3.45 -8.16 0.86
N HIS A 90 3.48 -9.19 0.03
CA HIS A 90 2.46 -9.45 -0.99
C HIS A 90 2.06 -10.92 -1.00
N VAL A 91 0.89 -11.21 -1.58
CA VAL A 91 0.38 -12.57 -1.78
C VAL A 91 0.32 -12.87 -3.27
N ILE A 92 1.26 -13.67 -3.75
CA ILE A 92 1.36 -14.11 -5.15
C ILE A 92 0.94 -15.57 -5.22
N ALA A 93 -0.01 -15.89 -6.10
CA ALA A 93 -0.53 -17.26 -6.28
C ALA A 93 -0.92 -17.98 -4.96
N GLY A 94 -1.49 -17.23 -4.00
CA GLY A 94 -1.92 -17.76 -2.70
C GLY A 94 -0.79 -17.93 -1.67
N ARG A 95 0.46 -17.61 -2.01
CA ARG A 95 1.60 -17.67 -1.11
C ARG A 95 2.03 -16.26 -0.71
N ARG A 96 2.38 -16.11 0.57
CA ARG A 96 2.93 -14.86 1.10
C ARG A 96 4.41 -14.77 0.73
N THR A 97 4.80 -13.66 0.14
CA THR A 97 6.16 -13.40 -0.38
C THR A 97 6.62 -12.02 0.07
N PHE A 98 7.93 -11.87 0.25
CA PHE A 98 8.55 -10.64 0.73
C PHE A 98 9.68 -10.21 -0.19
N HIS A 99 9.67 -8.94 -0.58
CA HIS A 99 10.73 -8.29 -1.36
C HIS A 99 11.30 -7.10 -0.59
N GLY A 100 12.50 -6.65 -0.95
CA GLY A 100 13.21 -5.56 -0.29
C GLY A 100 14.21 -6.03 0.77
N GLY A 101 14.28 -5.31 1.89
CA GLY A 101 15.27 -5.57 2.94
C GLY A 101 16.23 -4.40 3.20
N GLY A 102 15.93 -3.19 2.73
CA GLY A 102 16.68 -1.98 3.04
C GLY A 102 16.40 -1.50 4.46
N THR A 103 17.40 -0.88 5.10
CA THR A 103 17.29 -0.32 6.47
C THR A 103 16.62 1.06 6.51
N THR A 104 16.41 1.68 5.35
CA THR A 104 15.76 2.97 5.20
C THR A 104 14.48 2.83 4.39
N LEU A 105 13.54 3.76 4.59
CA LEU A 105 12.28 3.79 3.84
C LEU A 105 12.59 3.87 2.33
N PRO A 106 12.11 2.91 1.50
CA PRO A 106 12.35 2.95 0.06
C PRO A 106 11.50 4.04 -0.61
N ASP A 107 11.81 4.37 -1.87
CA ASP A 107 10.89 5.15 -2.69
C ASP A 107 9.57 4.38 -2.88
N LEU A 108 8.45 4.99 -2.46
CA LEU A 108 7.14 4.35 -2.43
C LEU A 108 6.27 4.86 -3.57
N ARG A 109 5.95 3.97 -4.51
CA ARG A 109 4.97 4.23 -5.56
C ARG A 109 3.62 3.66 -5.17
N LEU A 110 2.54 4.42 -5.37
CA LEU A 110 1.21 3.96 -5.00
C LEU A 110 0.52 3.21 -6.16
N THR A 111 -0.28 2.21 -5.81
CA THR A 111 -1.16 1.49 -6.73
C THR A 111 -2.53 1.27 -6.09
N ALA A 112 -3.54 0.97 -6.90
CA ALA A 112 -4.86 0.66 -6.37
C ALA A 112 -4.81 -0.64 -5.53
N LYS A 113 -5.58 -0.67 -4.44
CA LYS A 113 -5.78 -1.88 -3.67
C LYS A 113 -6.47 -2.94 -4.55
N PRO A 114 -5.92 -4.16 -4.67
CA PRO A 114 -6.57 -5.22 -5.41
C PRO A 114 -7.95 -5.54 -4.82
N PRO A 115 -8.93 -5.91 -5.66
CA PRO A 115 -10.21 -6.39 -5.17
C PRO A 115 -10.00 -7.57 -4.21
N ARG A 116 -10.79 -7.63 -3.14
CA ARG A 116 -10.72 -8.74 -2.18
C ARG A 116 -10.95 -10.04 -2.95
N ARG A 117 -10.03 -11.01 -2.82
CA ARG A 117 -10.26 -12.38 -3.31
C ARG A 117 -11.54 -12.88 -2.66
N ARG A 118 -12.55 -13.17 -3.47
CA ARG A 118 -13.70 -13.96 -2.99
C ARG A 118 -13.13 -15.31 -2.60
N ARG A 119 -13.44 -15.75 -1.38
CA ARG A 119 -13.11 -17.11 -0.96
C ARG A 119 -14.02 -18.02 -1.78
N ASP A 120 -13.51 -18.56 -2.88
CA ASP A 120 -14.23 -19.59 -3.63
C ASP A 120 -14.53 -20.72 -2.66
N LYS A 121 -15.82 -20.95 -2.43
CA LYS A 121 -16.33 -22.08 -1.65
C LYS A 121 -16.43 -23.34 -2.51
N THR A 122 -15.60 -23.48 -3.54
CA THR A 122 -15.58 -24.72 -4.32
C THR A 122 -14.82 -25.76 -3.49
N PRO A 123 -15.49 -26.80 -2.97
CA PRO A 123 -14.79 -27.89 -2.31
C PRO A 123 -13.81 -28.52 -3.31
N PRO A 124 -12.65 -29.05 -2.84
CA PRO A 124 -11.75 -29.77 -3.72
C PRO A 124 -12.51 -30.93 -4.39
N PRO A 125 -12.20 -31.26 -5.65
CA PRO A 125 -12.80 -32.43 -6.29
C PRO A 125 -12.47 -33.67 -5.45
N GLU A 126 -13.50 -34.45 -5.13
CA GLU A 126 -13.36 -35.74 -4.47
C GLU A 126 -12.45 -36.63 -5.34
N ALA A 127 -11.43 -37.21 -4.71
CA ALA A 127 -10.47 -38.10 -5.33
C ALA A 127 -11.02 -39.53 -5.46
#